data_AF-A0A920S3A6-F1
#
_entry.id   AF-A0A920S3A6-F1
#
_cell.length_a   1.000
_cell.length_b   1.000
_cell.length_c   1.000
_cell.angle_alpha   90.00
_cell.angle_beta   90.00
_cell.angle_gamma   90.00
#
_symmetry.space_group_name_H-M   'P 1'
#
loop_
_entity.id
_entity.type
_entity.pdbx_description
1 polymer ?
#
loop_
_entity_poly.entity_id
_entity_poly.type
_entity_poly.pdbx_seq_one_letter_code
_entity_poly.pdbx_strand_id
1 'polypeptide(L)'
;METGHNHSINFDLKELRKAWSELSFRMQSLRDNPKTAKEGFEAMFEKDPGMTTKINFSQTKQDQFLRFKDERPKIAVLREQGVNSHVEMAVAFHKAGFEAIDVHMTDLISGKIWPG
;
A
#
# COMPACT_ATOMS: atom_id res chain seq x y z
N MET A 1 -12.04 -7.02 37.92
CA MET A 1 -11.79 -8.45 38.19
C MET A 1 -10.30 -8.56 38.46
N GLU A 2 -9.93 -8.50 39.73
CA GLU A 2 -8.53 -8.46 40.19
C GLU A 2 -8.01 -9.90 40.31
N THR A 3 -7.04 -10.27 39.48
CA THR A 3 -6.28 -11.50 39.70
C THR A 3 -5.26 -11.21 40.80
N GLY A 4 -5.38 -11.89 41.95
CA GLY A 4 -4.61 -11.67 43.18
C GLY A 4 -3.11 -12.04 43.10
N HIS A 5 -2.39 -11.52 42.11
CA HIS A 5 -0.94 -11.62 42.00
C HIS A 5 -0.34 -10.23 42.03
N ASN A 6 0.17 -9.83 43.19
CA ASN A 6 0.73 -8.52 43.47
C ASN A 6 2.16 -8.39 42.90
N HIS A 7 2.30 -8.57 41.58
CA HIS A 7 3.59 -8.50 40.89
C HIS A 7 3.47 -7.58 39.68
N SER A 8 3.86 -6.31 39.87
CA SER A 8 4.05 -5.37 38.77
C SER A 8 5.49 -5.48 38.27
N ILE A 9 5.67 -6.07 37.08
CA ILE A 9 6.95 -6.01 36.36
C ILE A 9 6.84 -4.90 35.32
N ASN A 10 7.79 -3.97 35.35
CA ASN A 10 7.96 -2.96 34.32
C ASN A 10 9.08 -3.39 33.37
N PHE A 11 8.83 -3.29 32.07
CA PHE A 11 9.83 -3.51 31.02
C PHE A 11 9.96 -2.26 30.17
N ASP A 12 11.15 -2.03 29.62
CA ASP A 12 11.31 -1.00 28.61
C ASP A 12 10.66 -1.45 27.29
N LEU A 13 9.92 -0.55 26.65
CA LEU A 13 9.22 -0.84 25.40
C LEU A 13 10.21 -1.22 24.29
N LYS A 14 11.41 -0.64 24.28
CA LYS A 14 12.43 -0.99 23.27
C LYS A 14 12.92 -2.42 23.45
N GLU A 15 13.12 -2.86 24.69
CA GLU A 15 13.54 -4.23 25.00
C GLU A 15 12.48 -5.24 24.56
N LEU A 16 11.20 -4.98 24.87
CA LEU A 16 10.08 -5.82 24.42
C LEU A 16 10.00 -5.87 22.89
N ARG A 17 10.12 -4.71 22.23
CA ARG A 17 10.08 -4.63 20.77
C ARG A 17 11.25 -5.38 20.13
N LYS A 18 12.44 -5.34 20.75
CA LYS A 18 13.63 -6.06 20.30
C LYS A 18 13.44 -7.56 20.39
N ALA A 19 12.98 -8.04 21.54
CA ALA A 19 12.69 -9.47 21.74
C ALA A 19 11.62 -9.97 20.76
N TRP A 20 10.58 -9.15 20.52
CA TRP A 20 9.50 -9.51 19.60
C TRP A 20 9.95 -9.58 18.12
N SER A 21 10.83 -8.69 17.67
CA SER A 21 11.26 -8.64 16.26
C SER A 21 12.50 -9.48 15.93
N GLU A 22 13.22 -10.00 16.94
CA GLU A 22 14.48 -10.71 16.76
C GLU A 22 14.38 -11.93 15.84
N LEU A 23 13.33 -12.72 15.95
CA LEU A 23 13.14 -13.89 15.09
C LEU A 23 13.01 -13.49 13.61
N SER A 24 12.19 -12.48 13.33
CA SER A 24 12.00 -11.94 11.98
C SER A 24 13.31 -11.41 11.40
N PHE A 25 14.09 -10.68 12.19
CA PHE A 25 15.41 -10.19 11.79
C PHE A 25 16.38 -11.32 11.44
N ARG A 26 16.46 -12.36 12.28
CA ARG A 26 17.34 -13.51 12.02
C ARG A 26 16.94 -14.25 10.74
N MET A 27 15.64 -14.46 10.54
CA MET A 27 15.12 -15.10 9.32
C MET A 27 15.42 -14.27 8.07
N GLN A 28 15.18 -12.95 8.11
CA GLN A 28 15.50 -12.04 7.00
C GLN A 28 17.00 -11.99 6.72
N SER A 29 17.85 -12.02 7.75
CA SER A 29 19.31 -12.00 7.56
C SER A 29 19.85 -13.26 6.87
N LEU A 30 19.17 -14.40 7.03
CA LEU A 30 19.55 -15.67 6.40
C LEU A 30 18.99 -15.79 4.97
N ARG A 31 17.79 -15.27 4.72
CA ARG A 31 17.08 -15.41 3.45
C ARG A 31 17.36 -14.26 2.47
N ASP A 32 17.43 -13.04 2.99
CA ASP A 32 17.51 -11.81 2.22
C ASP A 32 18.92 -11.19 2.32
N ASN A 33 19.07 -9.89 2.03
CA ASN A 33 20.34 -9.21 2.25
C ASN A 33 20.53 -8.90 3.76
N PRO A 34 21.57 -9.44 4.42
CA PRO A 34 21.78 -9.26 5.85
C PRO A 34 22.01 -7.79 6.24
N LYS A 35 22.53 -6.97 5.32
CA LYS A 35 22.75 -5.53 5.58
C LYS A 35 21.40 -4.80 5.71
N THR A 36 20.48 -4.99 4.77
CA THR A 36 19.16 -4.35 4.80
C THR A 36 18.29 -4.90 5.93
N ALA A 37 18.43 -6.20 6.26
CA ALA A 37 17.76 -6.80 7.41
C ALA A 37 18.22 -6.15 8.72
N LYS A 38 19.53 -5.91 8.86
CA LYS A 38 20.10 -5.21 10.03
C LYS A 38 19.65 -3.76 10.10
N GLU A 39 19.72 -3.02 9.00
CA GLU A 39 19.24 -1.62 8.93
C GLU A 39 17.76 -1.51 9.35
N GLY A 40 16.90 -2.39 8.83
CA GLY A 40 15.47 -2.40 9.17
C GLY A 40 15.20 -2.79 10.64
N PHE A 41 15.98 -3.70 11.21
CA PHE A 41 15.88 -4.05 12.62
C PHE A 41 16.31 -2.90 13.54
N GLU A 42 17.44 -2.27 13.26
CA GLU A 42 17.99 -1.17 14.06
C GLU A 42 17.11 0.08 14.02
N ALA A 43 16.52 0.40 12.86
CA ALA A 43 15.62 1.54 12.68
C ALA A 43 14.41 1.53 13.62
N MET A 44 13.95 0.34 14.06
CA MET A 44 12.80 0.22 14.98
C MET A 44 13.03 0.79 16.38
N PHE A 45 14.29 1.03 16.76
CA PHE A 45 14.69 1.48 18.10
C PHE A 45 15.09 2.95 18.17
N GLU A 46 15.17 3.61 17.01
CA GLU A 46 15.38 5.05 16.90
C GLU A 46 14.16 5.84 17.36
N LYS A 47 14.36 7.12 17.68
CA LYS A 47 13.26 8.03 18.03
C LYS A 47 12.60 8.54 16.75
N ASP A 48 11.81 7.68 16.12
CA ASP A 48 11.10 7.96 14.88
C ASP A 48 9.65 8.41 15.17
N PRO A 49 9.21 9.62 14.74
CA PRO A 49 7.80 10.03 14.82
C PRO A 49 6.87 9.21 13.93
N GLY A 50 7.41 8.35 13.06
CA GLY A 50 6.69 7.54 12.10
C GLY A 50 6.32 8.32 10.85
N MET A 51 5.45 7.73 10.01
CA MET A 51 5.00 8.36 8.77
C MET A 51 4.18 9.62 9.07
N THR A 52 4.69 10.78 8.64
CA THR A 52 4.03 12.08 8.80
C THR A 52 3.79 12.72 7.43
N THR A 53 2.57 13.24 7.21
CA THR A 53 2.19 13.85 5.93
C THR A 53 2.30 15.37 5.99
N LYS A 54 2.91 15.98 4.97
CA LYS A 54 2.82 17.43 4.72
C LYS A 54 1.95 17.65 3.48
N ILE A 55 0.72 18.16 3.68
CA ILE A 55 -0.25 18.37 2.61
C ILE A 55 -0.23 19.85 2.23
N ASN A 56 0.16 20.14 0.98
CA ASN A 56 0.28 21.50 0.43
C ASN A 56 -0.86 21.85 -0.56
N PHE A 57 -1.92 21.06 -0.60
CA PHE A 57 -3.09 21.27 -1.45
C PHE A 57 -4.39 21.13 -0.64
N SER A 58 -5.47 21.72 -1.14
CA SER A 58 -6.79 21.55 -0.53
C SER A 58 -7.32 20.15 -0.81
N GLN A 59 -7.55 19.36 0.24
CA GLN A 59 -8.32 18.13 0.16
C GLN A 59 -9.81 18.50 0.11
N THR A 60 -10.27 18.98 -1.05
CA THR A 60 -11.69 19.31 -1.22
C THR A 60 -12.53 18.03 -1.20
N LYS A 61 -13.77 18.11 -0.68
CA LYS A 61 -14.69 16.96 -0.58
C LYS A 61 -14.82 16.23 -1.92
N GLN A 62 -14.93 14.90 -1.86
CA GLN A 62 -14.98 13.97 -3.00
C GLN A 62 -15.98 14.37 -4.11
N ASP A 63 -17.03 15.12 -3.75
CA ASP A 63 -18.10 15.56 -4.64
C ASP A 63 -17.64 16.50 -5.78
N GLN A 64 -16.41 17.05 -5.72
CA GLN A 64 -15.85 17.89 -6.80
C GLN A 64 -15.03 17.13 -7.85
N PHE A 65 -14.84 15.80 -7.71
CA PHE A 65 -14.00 15.02 -8.62
C PHE A 65 -14.73 14.46 -9.85
N LEU A 66 -16.06 14.58 -9.93
CA LEU A 66 -16.78 14.37 -11.19
C LEU A 66 -16.52 15.59 -12.09
N ARG A 67 -15.28 15.69 -12.59
CA ARG A 67 -14.85 16.68 -13.60
C ARG A 67 -15.71 16.59 -14.85
N PHE A 68 -16.28 15.41 -15.09
CA PHE A 68 -17.17 15.12 -16.20
C PHE A 68 -18.51 14.62 -15.64
N LYS A 69 -19.48 15.53 -15.51
CA LYS A 69 -20.82 15.20 -14.98
C LYS A 69 -21.69 14.47 -16.01
N ASP A 70 -21.49 14.77 -17.30
CA ASP A 70 -22.38 14.31 -18.37
C ASP A 70 -21.73 13.24 -19.28
N GLU A 71 -20.40 13.21 -19.40
CA GLU A 71 -19.68 12.26 -20.26
C GLU A 71 -18.45 11.69 -19.57
N ARG A 72 -18.35 10.36 -19.43
CA ARG A 72 -17.17 9.73 -18.81
C ARG A 72 -16.12 9.43 -19.88
N PRO A 73 -14.96 10.11 -19.92
CA PRO A 73 -13.93 9.78 -20.89
C PRO A 73 -13.42 8.35 -20.67
N LYS A 74 -13.21 7.64 -21.77
CA LYS A 74 -12.67 6.27 -21.75
C LYS A 74 -11.17 6.28 -21.49
N ILE A 75 -10.70 5.29 -20.72
CA ILE A 75 -9.28 5.05 -20.52
C ILE A 75 -8.98 3.55 -20.62
N ALA A 76 -8.02 3.20 -21.46
CA ALA A 76 -7.51 1.84 -21.56
C ALA A 76 -6.58 1.53 -20.38
N VAL A 77 -6.99 0.60 -19.53
CA VAL A 77 -6.14 0.02 -18.48
C VAL A 77 -5.45 -1.20 -19.08
N LEU A 78 -4.21 -0.99 -19.51
CA LEU A 78 -3.41 -2.01 -20.16
C LEU A 78 -2.93 -3.06 -19.16
N ARG A 79 -3.04 -4.33 -19.55
CA ARG A 79 -2.43 -5.45 -18.83
C ARG A 79 -1.89 -6.52 -19.77
N GLU A 80 -0.86 -7.19 -19.28
CA GLU A 80 -0.25 -8.36 -19.89
C GLU A 80 -0.34 -9.54 -18.90
N GLN A 81 -0.05 -10.74 -19.38
CA GLN A 81 0.16 -11.92 -18.56
C GLN A 81 1.13 -11.62 -17.42
N GLY A 82 0.69 -11.89 -16.18
CA GLY A 82 1.45 -11.61 -14.96
C GLY A 82 1.12 -10.28 -14.28
N VAL A 83 0.37 -9.38 -14.93
CA VAL A 83 -0.10 -8.14 -14.28
C VAL A 83 -1.24 -8.43 -13.30
N ASN A 84 -1.09 -7.99 -12.05
CA ASN A 84 -2.04 -8.27 -10.96
C ASN A 84 -2.68 -7.02 -10.30
N SER A 85 -2.32 -5.80 -10.72
CA SER A 85 -2.83 -4.55 -10.11
C SER A 85 -3.73 -3.70 -11.01
N HIS A 86 -4.27 -4.30 -12.08
CA HIS A 86 -5.09 -3.58 -13.07
C HIS A 86 -6.46 -3.18 -12.51
N VAL A 87 -6.98 -3.92 -11.53
CA VAL A 87 -8.28 -3.62 -10.90
C VAL A 87 -8.20 -2.35 -10.05
N GLU A 88 -7.17 -2.18 -9.22
CA GLU A 88 -6.99 -0.98 -8.40
C GLU A 88 -6.79 0.26 -9.29
N MET A 89 -6.05 0.10 -10.39
CA MET A 89 -5.87 1.15 -11.41
C MET A 89 -7.21 1.57 -12.02
N ALA A 90 -8.03 0.61 -12.46
CA ALA A 90 -9.35 0.86 -13.03
C ALA A 90 -10.27 1.57 -12.01
N VAL A 91 -10.25 1.17 -10.74
CA VAL A 91 -11.03 1.81 -9.67
C VAL A 91 -10.58 3.25 -9.42
N ALA A 92 -9.27 3.54 -9.44
CA ALA A 92 -8.76 4.90 -9.27
C ALA A 92 -9.27 5.84 -10.37
N PHE A 93 -9.22 5.39 -11.64
CA PHE A 93 -9.75 6.14 -12.77
C PHE A 93 -11.28 6.26 -12.74
N HIS A 94 -11.97 5.19 -12.34
CA HIS A 94 -13.42 5.22 -12.17
C HIS A 94 -13.84 6.29 -11.15
N LYS A 95 -13.13 6.39 -10.02
CA LYS A 95 -13.37 7.42 -8.99
C LYS A 95 -13.04 8.84 -9.48
N ALA A 96 -12.10 8.97 -10.41
CA ALA A 96 -11.78 10.23 -11.07
C ALA A 96 -12.76 10.61 -12.21
N GLY A 97 -13.79 9.78 -12.47
CA GLY A 97 -14.84 10.05 -13.46
C GLY A 97 -14.65 9.39 -14.82
N PHE A 98 -13.64 8.54 -15.00
CA PHE A 98 -13.40 7.85 -16.28
C PHE A 98 -14.25 6.58 -16.41
N GLU A 99 -14.46 6.15 -17.65
CA GLU A 99 -14.86 4.79 -17.99
C GLU A 99 -13.59 3.96 -18.23
N ALA A 100 -13.19 3.16 -17.25
CA ALA A 100 -12.01 2.31 -17.36
C ALA A 100 -12.31 1.04 -18.17
N ILE A 101 -11.55 0.82 -19.23
CA ILE A 101 -11.66 -0.33 -20.12
C ILE A 101 -10.46 -1.25 -19.90
N ASP A 102 -10.71 -2.51 -19.53
CA ASP A 102 -9.65 -3.53 -19.46
C ASP A 102 -9.17 -3.87 -20.86
N VAL A 103 -7.88 -3.67 -21.10
CA VAL A 103 -7.22 -3.95 -22.38
C VAL A 103 -6.10 -4.94 -22.16
N HIS A 104 -6.32 -6.20 -22.53
CA HIS A 104 -5.27 -7.20 -22.51
C HIS A 104 -4.39 -7.09 -23.77
N MET A 105 -3.10 -7.39 -23.67
CA MET A 105 -2.19 -7.36 -24.83
C MET A 105 -2.67 -8.28 -25.98
N THR A 106 -3.31 -9.41 -25.66
CA THR A 106 -3.95 -10.28 -26.66
C THR A 106 -5.10 -9.60 -27.39
N ASP A 107 -5.84 -8.72 -26.72
CA ASP A 107 -6.92 -7.96 -27.35
C ASP A 107 -6.35 -6.98 -28.40
N LEU A 108 -5.20 -6.37 -28.14
CA LEU A 108 -4.51 -5.50 -29.10
C LEU A 108 -3.99 -6.28 -30.30
N ILE A 109 -3.34 -7.42 -30.05
CA ILE A 109 -2.79 -8.28 -31.12
C ILE A 109 -3.92 -8.84 -32.00
N SER A 110 -5.06 -9.20 -31.40
CA SER A 110 -6.22 -9.71 -32.15
C SER A 110 -7.05 -8.61 -32.81
N GLY A 111 -6.70 -7.32 -32.62
CA GLY A 111 -7.44 -6.20 -33.19
C GLY A 111 -8.86 -6.07 -32.63
N LYS A 112 -9.09 -6.52 -31.39
CA LYS A 112 -10.39 -6.40 -30.73
C LYS A 112 -10.79 -4.93 -30.62
N ILE A 113 -12.03 -4.64 -30.96
CA ILE A 113 -12.60 -3.29 -30.87
C ILE A 113 -13.42 -3.21 -29.58
N TRP A 114 -13.11 -2.25 -28.74
CA TRP A 114 -13.93 -1.92 -27.58
C TRP A 114 -15.02 -0.91 -27.99
N PRO A 115 -16.21 -0.95 -27.38
CA PRO A 115 -17.29 -0.04 -27.73
C PRO A 115 -16.82 1.42 -27.62
N GLY A 116 -17.08 2.18 -28.69
CA GLY A 116 -16.80 3.61 -28.84
C GLY A 116 -17.69 4.49 -28.00
#